data_AF-A0A9J6GJ86-F1
#
_entry.id   AF-A0A9J6GJ86-F1
#
_cell.length_a   1.000
_cell.length_b   1.000
_cell.length_c   1.000
_cell.angle_alpha   90.00
_cell.angle_beta   90.00
_cell.angle_gamma   90.00
#
_symmetry.space_group_name_H-M   'P 1'
#
loop_
_entity.id
_entity.type
_entity.pdbx_description
1 polymer ?
#
loop_
_entity_poly.entity_id
_entity_poly.type
_entity_poly.pdbx_seq_one_letter_code
_entity_poly.pdbx_strand_id
1 'polypeptide(L)'
;MPSLLQHISKYIPDECNILFLIVNADEMSISGGSKTEFWPVLMKVKESENGSLLVDALYDGDGKPADLQAYMENFLGEMDELLSAASATKHAKNVRRKVNAHRMAQK
;
A
#
# COMPACT_ATOMS: atom_id res chain seq x y z
N MET A 1 -10.53 -9.92 5.83
CA MET A 1 -9.05 -9.93 5.81
C MET A 1 -8.58 -9.54 7.21
N PRO A 2 -7.49 -10.13 7.74
CA PRO A 2 -6.86 -9.59 8.95
C PRO A 2 -6.41 -8.15 8.69
N SER A 3 -6.48 -7.28 9.70
CA SER A 3 -6.10 -5.87 9.53
C SER A 3 -4.62 -5.74 9.16
N LEU A 4 -4.29 -4.71 8.37
CA LEU A 4 -2.94 -4.43 7.90
C LEU A 4 -1.94 -4.39 9.06
N LEU A 5 -2.31 -3.82 10.21
CA LEU A 5 -1.45 -3.77 11.40
C LEU A 5 -1.09 -5.17 11.93
N GLN A 6 -2.06 -6.09 11.98
CA GLN A 6 -1.80 -7.47 12.40
C GLN A 6 -0.91 -8.19 11.39
N HIS A 7 -1.02 -7.85 10.11
CA HIS A 7 -0.22 -8.46 9.06
C HIS A 7 1.21 -7.92 9.06
N ILE A 8 1.37 -6.59 9.06
CA ILE A 8 2.67 -5.91 9.04
C ILE A 8 3.48 -6.22 10.29
N SER A 9 2.86 -6.34 11.48
CA SER A 9 3.60 -6.57 12.74
C SER A 9 4.51 -7.81 12.70
N LYS A 10 4.16 -8.83 11.90
CA LYS A 10 4.99 -10.03 11.68
C LYS A 10 6.26 -9.78 10.89
N TYR A 11 6.33 -8.64 10.21
CA TYR A 11 7.40 -8.25 9.30
C TYR A 11 8.20 -7.05 9.79
N ILE A 12 7.83 -6.47 10.94
CA ILE A 12 8.59 -5.39 11.59
C ILE A 12 9.66 -6.02 12.48
N PRO A 13 10.95 -5.70 12.29
CA PRO A 13 12.01 -6.10 13.21
C PRO A 13 11.85 -5.46 14.60
N ASP A 14 12.25 -6.17 15.66
CA ASP A 14 12.10 -5.72 17.06
C ASP A 14 12.73 -4.34 17.35
N GLU A 15 13.75 -3.93 16.59
CA GLU A 15 14.46 -2.64 16.76
C GLU A 15 14.20 -1.65 15.59
N CYS A 16 13.04 -1.74 14.95
CA CYS A 16 12.70 -0.89 13.81
C CYS A 16 12.32 0.53 14.23
N ASN A 17 13.25 1.48 14.03
CA ASN A 17 13.04 2.90 14.31
C ASN A 17 12.42 3.71 13.15
N ILE A 18 12.47 3.14 11.94
CA ILE A 18 11.96 3.71 10.68
C ILE A 18 11.43 2.54 9.86
N LEU A 19 10.16 2.59 9.50
CA LEU A 19 9.50 1.61 8.65
C LEU A 19 9.34 2.19 7.24
N PHE A 20 9.86 1.50 6.22
CA PHE A 20 9.66 1.85 4.82
C PHE A 20 8.64 0.90 4.18
N LEU A 21 7.49 1.46 3.83
CA LEU A 21 6.45 0.77 3.08
C LEU A 21 6.52 1.14 1.60
N ILE A 22 6.52 0.13 0.73
CA ILE A 22 6.35 0.28 -0.71
C ILE A 22 4.91 -0.12 -1.01
N VAL A 23 4.12 0.81 -1.56
CA VAL A 23 2.72 0.58 -1.91
C VAL A 23 2.56 0.74 -3.42
N ASN A 24 1.85 -0.19 -4.04
CA ASN A 24 1.46 -0.15 -5.44
C ASN A 24 -0.06 -0.40 -5.54
N ALA A 25 -0.75 0.39 -6.34
CA ALA A 25 -2.19 0.26 -6.57
C ALA A 25 -2.47 0.45 -8.07
N ASP A 26 -1.93 -0.47 -8.87
CA ASP A 26 -2.02 -0.44 -10.32
C ASP A 26 -2.92 -1.56 -10.86
N GLU A 27 -3.44 -1.33 -12.06
CA GLU A 27 -4.20 -2.32 -12.82
C GLU A 27 -3.32 -3.52 -13.21
N MET A 28 -3.88 -4.72 -13.09
CA MET A 28 -3.29 -5.97 -13.56
C MET A 28 -4.28 -6.73 -14.44
N SER A 29 -3.98 -6.84 -15.74
CA SER A 29 -4.79 -7.65 -16.65
C SER A 29 -4.58 -9.14 -16.39
N ILE A 30 -5.66 -9.92 -16.28
CA ILE A 30 -5.62 -11.36 -15.93
C ILE A 30 -5.08 -12.19 -17.10
N SER A 31 -5.45 -11.84 -18.32
CA SER A 31 -4.94 -12.43 -19.55
C SER A 31 -5.09 -11.44 -20.69
N GLY A 32 -4.25 -11.54 -21.73
CA GLY A 32 -4.14 -10.56 -22.82
C GLY A 32 -5.38 -10.34 -23.70
N GLY A 33 -6.54 -10.92 -23.35
CA GLY A 33 -7.84 -10.67 -23.99
C GLY A 33 -9.02 -10.66 -23.02
N SER A 34 -8.77 -10.67 -21.71
CA SER A 34 -9.81 -10.56 -20.69
C SER A 34 -10.33 -9.13 -20.61
N LYS A 35 -11.65 -8.94 -20.53
CA LYS A 35 -12.26 -7.65 -20.16
C LYS A 35 -12.10 -7.33 -18.68
N THR A 36 -11.81 -8.37 -17.90
CA THR A 36 -11.70 -8.32 -16.45
C THR A 36 -10.28 -7.92 -16.06
N GLU A 37 -10.21 -6.92 -15.18
CA GLU A 37 -9.01 -6.30 -14.62
C GLU A 37 -8.98 -6.53 -13.11
N PHE A 38 -7.79 -6.81 -12.58
CA PHE A 38 -7.56 -6.72 -11.14
C PHE A 38 -6.99 -5.36 -10.78
N TRP A 39 -7.45 -4.80 -9.67
CA TRP A 39 -6.93 -3.55 -9.14
C TRP A 39 -6.41 -3.76 -7.71
N PRO A 40 -5.36 -4.58 -7.50
CA PRO A 40 -4.88 -4.87 -6.16
C PRO A 40 -4.19 -3.66 -5.52
N VAL A 41 -4.35 -3.50 -4.21
CA VAL A 41 -3.44 -2.70 -3.39
C VAL A 41 -2.39 -3.64 -2.84
N LEU A 42 -1.20 -3.55 -3.40
CA LEU A 42 -0.03 -4.33 -3.04
C LEU A 42 0.86 -3.52 -2.11
N MET A 43 1.39 -4.18 -1.07
CA MET A 43 2.33 -3.58 -0.14
C MET A 43 3.54 -4.48 0.08
N LYS A 44 4.70 -3.87 0.33
CA LYS A 44 5.90 -4.54 0.80
C LYS A 44 6.55 -3.75 1.94
N VAL A 45 6.87 -4.43 3.03
CA VAL A 45 7.72 -3.91 4.10
C VAL A 45 9.17 -4.08 3.69
N LYS A 46 9.92 -2.98 3.53
CA LYS A 46 11.29 -3.03 3.01
C LYS A 46 12.25 -3.72 3.99
N GLU A 47 11.99 -3.56 5.28
CA GLU A 47 12.77 -4.13 6.39
C GLU A 47 12.55 -5.63 6.56
N SER A 48 11.52 -6.20 5.91
CA SER A 48 11.26 -7.62 5.97
C SER A 48 12.33 -8.42 5.22
N GLU A 49 12.99 -9.34 5.91
CA GLU A 49 14.00 -10.24 5.32
C GLU A 49 13.42 -11.11 4.19
N ASN A 50 12.12 -11.42 4.27
CA ASN A 50 11.45 -12.37 3.40
C ASN A 50 10.95 -11.71 2.11
N GLY A 51 10.95 -10.37 2.06
CA GLY A 51 10.50 -9.59 0.92
C GLY A 51 9.04 -9.83 0.51
N SER A 52 8.20 -10.33 1.43
CA SER A 52 6.82 -10.74 1.16
C SER A 52 5.97 -9.57 0.65
N LEU A 53 5.21 -9.83 -0.41
CA LEU A 53 4.17 -8.95 -0.92
C LEU A 53 2.88 -9.24 -0.16
N LEU A 54 2.26 -8.20 0.37
CA LEU A 54 0.97 -8.21 1.02
C LEU A 54 -0.07 -7.68 0.04
N VAL A 55 -1.17 -8.40 -0.11
CA VAL A 55 -2.36 -7.91 -0.81
C VAL A 55 -3.29 -7.37 0.25
N ASP A 56 -3.49 -6.06 0.27
CA ASP A 56 -4.32 -5.39 1.27
C ASP A 56 -5.76 -5.28 0.80
N ALA A 57 -5.94 -4.83 -0.45
CA ALA A 57 -7.23 -4.79 -1.12
C ALA A 57 -7.12 -5.47 -2.50
N LEU A 58 -8.21 -6.09 -2.94
CA LEU A 58 -8.32 -6.67 -4.27
C LEU A 58 -9.71 -6.37 -4.81
N TYR A 59 -9.74 -5.68 -5.95
CA TYR A 59 -10.93 -5.52 -6.77
C TYR A 59 -10.78 -6.33 -8.06
N ASP A 60 -11.89 -6.90 -8.51
CA ASP A 60 -12.05 -7.68 -9.74
C ASP A 60 -13.28 -7.14 -10.47
N GLY A 61 -13.10 -6.68 -11.71
CA GLY A 61 -14.22 -6.22 -12.53
C GLY A 61 -13.81 -5.79 -13.94
N ASP A 62 -14.81 -5.38 -14.73
CA ASP A 62 -14.63 -4.87 -16.09
C ASP A 62 -14.16 -3.39 -16.05
N GLY A 63 -12.96 -3.16 -15.53
CA GLY A 63 -12.36 -1.84 -15.40
C GLY A 63 -11.98 -1.47 -13.97
N LYS A 64 -11.72 -0.18 -13.74
CA LYS A 64 -11.47 0.39 -12.41
C LYS A 64 -12.72 0.28 -11.49
N PRO A 65 -12.54 0.11 -10.16
CA PRO A 65 -13.65 0.27 -9.21
C PRO A 65 -14.48 1.53 -9.47
N ALA A 66 -15.80 1.38 -9.55
CA ALA A 66 -16.71 2.49 -9.83
C ALA A 66 -16.64 3.59 -8.76
N ASP A 67 -16.40 3.19 -7.51
CA ASP A 67 -16.14 4.09 -6.39
C ASP A 67 -14.75 3.77 -5.80
N LEU A 68 -13.76 4.56 -6.21
CA LEU A 68 -12.38 4.42 -5.72
C LEU A 68 -12.29 4.78 -4.23
N GLN A 69 -13.13 5.68 -3.74
CA GLN A 69 -13.06 6.13 -2.36
C GLN A 69 -13.57 5.02 -1.43
N ALA A 70 -14.72 4.42 -1.75
CA ALA A 70 -15.23 3.26 -1.02
C ALA A 70 -14.27 2.06 -1.13
N TYR A 71 -13.65 1.86 -2.29
CA TYR A 71 -12.66 0.80 -2.48
C TYR A 71 -11.43 0.95 -1.57
N MET A 72 -10.92 2.18 -1.43
CA MET A 72 -9.69 2.47 -0.68
C MET A 72 -9.92 2.79 0.80
N GLU A 73 -11.17 2.93 1.25
CA GLU A 73 -11.52 3.43 2.58
C GLU A 73 -10.82 2.66 3.70
N ASN A 74 -10.90 1.33 3.68
CA ASN A 74 -10.29 0.47 4.70
C ASN A 74 -8.76 0.63 4.72
N PHE A 75 -8.12 0.59 3.55
CA PHE A 75 -6.67 0.77 3.41
C PHE A 75 -6.22 2.12 3.96
N LEU A 76 -6.93 3.20 3.60
CA LEU A 76 -6.61 4.56 4.05
C LEU A 76 -6.77 4.69 5.56
N GLY A 77 -7.83 4.12 6.13
CA GLY A 77 -8.06 4.11 7.58
C GLY A 77 -6.92 3.42 8.34
N GLU A 78 -6.51 2.23 7.89
CA GLU A 78 -5.43 1.49 8.54
C GLU A 78 -4.05 2.17 8.37
N MET A 79 -3.83 2.85 7.23
CA MET A 79 -2.63 3.68 7.03
C MET A 79 -2.61 4.90 7.95
N ASP A 80 -3.75 5.54 8.19
CA ASP A 80 -3.87 6.66 9.13
C ASP A 80 -3.61 6.22 10.58
N GLU A 81 -4.07 5.03 10.97
CA GLU A 81 -3.74 4.42 12.26
C GLU A 81 -2.23 4.17 12.40
N LEU A 82 -1.60 3.62 11.35
CA LEU A 82 -0.16 3.33 11.34
C LEU A 82 0.68 4.61 11.43
N LEU A 83 0.30 5.67 10.70
CA LEU A 83 0.94 6.98 10.76
C LEU A 83 0.76 7.64 12.13
N SER A 84 -0.42 7.50 12.72
CA SER A 84 -0.73 8.02 14.05
C SER A 84 0.13 7.34 15.12
N ALA A 85 0.22 6.01 15.08
CA ALA A 85 1.07 5.22 15.98
C ALA A 85 2.56 5.58 15.84
N ALA A 86 3.03 5.76 14.60
CA ALA A 86 4.42 6.17 14.32
C ALA A 86 4.73 7.60 14.80
N SER A 87 3.74 8.50 14.75
CA SER A 87 3.90 9.90 15.21
C SER A 87 3.87 10.01 16.74
N ALA A 88 3.11 9.16 17.41
CA ALA A 88 3.06 9.08 18.87
C ALA A 88 4.40 8.65 19.48
N THR A 89 5.27 7.98 18.70
CA THR A 89 6.56 7.45 19.16
C THR A 89 7.74 8.40 19.01
N LYS A 90 7.63 9.56 18.32
CA LYS A 90 8.78 10.47 18.16
C LYS A 90 8.47 11.95 18.37
N HIS A 91 9.13 12.47 19.40
CA HIS A 91 9.76 13.78 19.51
C HIS A 91 10.76 14.07 18.35
N ALA A 92 10.40 13.81 17.09
CA ALA A 92 11.22 14.14 15.92
C ALA A 92 10.35 14.21 14.65
N LYS A 93 9.89 15.43 14.35
CA LYS A 93 9.30 15.82 13.06
C LYS A 93 10.31 15.61 11.94
N ASN A 94 9.99 14.75 10.96
CA ASN A 94 10.35 14.93 9.54
C ASN A 94 9.80 13.77 8.68
N VAL A 95 8.55 13.89 8.23
CA VAL A 95 7.98 13.02 7.19
C VAL A 95 8.24 13.70 5.84
N ARG A 96 9.19 13.20 5.06
CA ARG A 96 9.41 13.63 3.67
C ARG A 96 8.61 12.71 2.73
N ARG A 97 7.44 13.18 2.30
CA ARG A 97 6.70 12.56 1.18
C ARG A 97 7.44 12.91 -0.13
N LYS A 98 8.09 11.93 -0.76
CA LYS A 98 8.54 12.06 -2.16
C LYS A 98 7.53 11.34 -3.04
N VAL A 99 6.65 12.12 -3.66
CA VAL A 99 5.81 11.64 -4.77
C VAL A 99 6.65 11.78 -6.03
N ASN A 100 7.11 10.67 -6.58
CA ASN A 100 7.73 10.67 -7.91
C ASN A 100 6.61 10.70 -8.95
N ALA A 101 6.18 11.91 -9.32
CA ALA A 101 5.38 12.12 -10.52
C ALA A 101 6.32 11.98 -11.73
N HIS A 102 6.42 10.79 -12.31
CA HIS A 102 6.99 10.62 -13.64
C HIS A 102 5.92 11.05 -14.66
N ARG A 103 5.82 12.38 -14.84
CA ARG A 103 4.99 12.97 -15.88
C ARG A 103 5.69 12.81 -17.23
N MET A 104 4.98 12.19 -18.16
CA MET A 104 5.28 12.19 -19.58
C MET A 104 5.69 13.58 -20.07
N ALA A 105 6.86 13.67 -20.66
CA ALA A 105 7.26 14.70 -21.62
C ALA A 105 7.87 13.94 -22.81
N GLN A 106 7.08 13.75 -23.86
CA GLN A 106 7.26 14.45 -25.13
C GLN A 106 8.60 14.14 -25.83
N LYS A 107 8.54 13.22 -26.79
CA LYS A 107 8.66 13.59 -28.21
C LYS A 107 8.02 12.54 -29.10
#